data_AF-A0A518HUF7-F1
#
_entry.id   AF-A0A518HUF7-F1
#
_cell.length_a   1.000
_cell.length_b   1.000
_cell.length_c   1.000
_cell.angle_alpha   90.00
_cell.angle_beta   90.00
_cell.angle_gamma   90.00
#
_symmetry.space_group_name_H-M   'P 1'
#
loop_
_entity.id
_entity.type
_entity.pdbx_description
1 polymer ?
#
loop_
_entity_poly.entity_id
_entity_poly.type
_entity_poly.pdbx_seq_one_letter_code
_entity_poly.pdbx_strand_id
1 'polypeptide(L)'
;MIIARKSPVTTRRINLQCLSSTGDSLSRWPDLRALTMTLLLGVVGCVGEPASPKTSHFEHDHEMAEHWPSDLADASAKLRARLDAIVTALEENPDQAQQLADEVAEIVSWVPEIAADTNLSEQDWIPLDHAAESLAANLRAAGNALTESNRRQTFALCEQIDQSLSKIPDQFPSRKGASQ
;
A
#
# COMPACT_ATOMS: atom_id res chain seq x y z
N MET A 1 -6.97 36.80 -50.05
CA MET A 1 -7.00 35.59 -50.91
C MET A 1 -6.65 34.41 -50.01
N ILE A 2 -7.69 33.69 -49.57
CA ILE A 2 -7.66 32.61 -48.56
C ILE A 2 -7.78 31.29 -49.30
N ILE A 3 -6.92 30.29 -49.02
CA ILE A 3 -7.31 28.89 -49.12
C ILE A 3 -6.70 28.12 -47.94
N ALA A 4 -7.50 27.99 -46.88
CA ALA A 4 -7.28 27.05 -45.79
C ALA A 4 -7.66 25.64 -46.27
N ARG A 5 -6.75 24.66 -46.13
CA ARG A 5 -7.06 23.25 -46.39
C ARG A 5 -7.65 22.62 -45.13
N LYS A 6 -8.92 22.23 -45.24
CA LYS A 6 -9.74 21.57 -44.22
C LYS A 6 -9.52 20.05 -44.34
N SER A 7 -9.02 19.40 -43.30
CA SER A 7 -8.94 17.93 -43.25
C SER A 7 -10.31 17.35 -42.87
N PRO A 8 -10.78 16.26 -43.52
CA PRO A 8 -12.02 15.60 -43.16
C PRO A 8 -11.83 14.65 -41.97
N VAL A 9 -12.68 14.80 -40.96
CA VAL A 9 -12.88 13.84 -39.87
C VAL A 9 -13.68 12.65 -40.43
N THR A 10 -13.06 11.48 -40.49
CA THR A 10 -13.73 10.23 -40.89
C THR A 10 -14.42 9.62 -39.68
N THR A 11 -15.74 9.82 -39.62
CA THR A 11 -16.67 9.13 -38.72
C THR A 11 -16.70 7.63 -39.03
N ARG A 12 -16.10 6.79 -38.18
CA ARG A 12 -16.36 5.34 -38.17
C ARG A 12 -17.57 5.06 -37.29
N ARG A 13 -18.71 4.80 -37.93
CA ARG A 13 -19.86 4.14 -37.31
C ARG A 13 -19.52 2.67 -37.14
N ILE A 14 -19.39 2.21 -35.90
CA ILE A 14 -19.39 0.78 -35.57
C ILE A 14 -20.83 0.43 -35.22
N ASN A 15 -21.49 -0.29 -36.11
CA ASN A 15 -22.78 -0.91 -35.88
C ASN A 15 -22.71 -2.29 -36.53
N LEU A 16 -22.70 -3.35 -35.73
CA LEU A 16 -23.09 -4.72 -36.06
C LEU A 16 -23.10 -5.46 -34.71
N GLN A 17 -24.28 -5.67 -34.12
CA GLN A 17 -25.16 -6.82 -34.30
C GLN A 17 -25.05 -7.77 -33.10
N CYS A 18 -26.21 -7.97 -32.46
CA CYS A 18 -26.50 -8.99 -31.47
C CYS A 18 -26.06 -10.38 -31.92
N LEU A 19 -25.36 -11.11 -31.05
CA LEU A 19 -25.57 -12.55 -30.92
C LEU A 19 -26.00 -12.84 -29.49
N SER A 20 -27.30 -12.93 -29.31
CA SER A 20 -27.94 -13.73 -28.27
C SER A 20 -27.59 -15.20 -28.51
N SER A 21 -26.87 -15.81 -27.56
CA SER A 21 -26.79 -17.26 -27.44
C SER A 21 -27.60 -17.69 -26.23
N THR A 22 -28.83 -18.12 -26.49
CA THR A 22 -29.65 -18.90 -25.57
C THR A 22 -29.19 -20.35 -25.63
N GLY A 23 -28.55 -20.82 -24.55
CA GLY A 23 -28.27 -22.23 -24.29
C GLY A 23 -28.99 -22.63 -23.02
N ASP A 24 -30.16 -23.23 -23.20
CA ASP A 24 -31.02 -23.77 -22.17
C ASP A 24 -30.46 -25.04 -21.49
N SER A 25 -30.79 -25.16 -20.20
CA SER A 25 -31.25 -26.38 -19.54
C SER A 25 -30.25 -27.48 -19.15
N LEU A 26 -30.12 -27.67 -17.82
CA LEU A 26 -30.36 -28.91 -17.04
C LEU A 26 -29.49 -28.82 -15.76
N SER A 27 -30.01 -28.40 -14.61
CA SER A 27 -30.82 -29.21 -13.68
C SER A 27 -30.27 -30.63 -13.46
N ARG A 28 -29.44 -30.80 -12.43
CA ARG A 28 -29.58 -31.87 -11.41
C ARG A 28 -28.50 -31.76 -10.31
N TRP A 29 -28.94 -31.35 -9.13
CA TRP A 29 -28.33 -31.65 -7.82
C TRP A 29 -28.47 -33.18 -7.57
N PRO A 30 -27.64 -33.86 -6.74
CA PRO A 30 -27.41 -33.59 -5.30
C PRO A 30 -25.95 -33.90 -4.87
N ASP A 31 -25.43 -33.76 -3.65
CA ASP A 31 -25.95 -34.09 -2.32
C ASP A 31 -25.24 -33.26 -1.24
N LEU A 32 -26.01 -32.41 -0.54
CA LEU A 32 -25.73 -32.02 0.84
C LEU A 32 -25.96 -33.24 1.75
N ARG A 33 -25.02 -34.18 1.80
CA ARG A 33 -25.08 -35.36 2.70
C ARG A 33 -23.72 -35.79 3.27
N ALA A 34 -22.88 -34.84 3.65
CA ALA A 34 -21.71 -35.12 4.48
C ALA A 34 -21.58 -34.14 5.65
N LEU A 35 -22.73 -33.67 6.16
CA LEU A 35 -22.83 -32.97 7.43
C LEU A 35 -23.31 -33.95 8.49
N THR A 36 -22.46 -34.89 8.90
CA THR A 36 -22.68 -35.73 10.09
C THR A 36 -21.38 -36.41 10.53
N MET A 37 -21.03 -36.21 11.80
CA MET A 37 -20.08 -36.99 12.61
C MET A 37 -18.58 -36.86 12.35
N THR A 38 -17.96 -35.79 12.85
CA THR A 38 -16.74 -35.92 13.68
C THR A 38 -16.68 -34.81 14.74
N LEU A 39 -17.80 -34.61 15.44
CA LEU A 39 -17.85 -33.95 16.74
C LEU A 39 -17.81 -35.08 17.77
N LEU A 40 -16.63 -35.34 18.37
CA LEU A 40 -16.40 -36.04 19.65
C LEU A 40 -14.93 -36.49 19.71
N LEU A 41 -14.06 -35.60 20.20
CA LEU A 41 -12.80 -35.96 20.89
C LEU A 41 -12.30 -34.73 21.65
N GLY A 42 -13.18 -34.20 22.50
CA GLY A 42 -12.79 -33.37 23.62
C GLY A 42 -12.59 -34.24 24.86
N VAL A 43 -11.67 -33.81 25.72
CA VAL A 43 -11.45 -34.22 27.12
C VAL A 43 -10.48 -35.39 27.38
N VAL A 44 -9.18 -35.16 27.13
CA VAL A 44 -8.10 -35.72 27.96
C VAL A 44 -7.01 -34.65 28.09
N GLY A 45 -6.70 -34.22 29.33
CA GLY A 45 -5.46 -33.48 29.60
C GLY A 45 -5.55 -32.18 30.42
N CYS A 46 -6.28 -32.13 31.54
CA CYS A 46 -5.91 -31.23 32.64
C CYS A 46 -4.85 -31.93 33.50
N VAL A 47 -3.59 -31.87 33.08
CA VAL A 47 -2.43 -32.12 33.94
C VAL A 47 -1.83 -30.75 34.21
N GLY A 48 -1.83 -30.34 35.48
CA GLY A 48 -1.25 -29.09 35.93
C GLY A 48 0.24 -29.07 35.67
N GLU A 49 0.65 -28.19 34.77
CA GLU A 49 2.04 -27.88 34.53
C GLU A 49 2.58 -27.06 35.72
N PRO A 50 3.77 -27.38 36.28
CA PRO A 50 4.39 -26.52 37.28
C PRO A 50 4.55 -25.13 36.68
N ALA A 51 4.15 -24.11 37.43
CA ALA A 51 4.23 -22.71 37.03
C ALA A 51 5.67 -22.34 36.67
N SER A 52 6.01 -22.49 35.39
CA SER A 52 7.17 -21.86 34.79
C SER A 52 7.07 -20.37 35.11
N PRO A 53 8.11 -19.75 35.68
CA PRO A 53 8.10 -18.32 35.88
C PRO A 53 7.85 -17.68 34.51
N LYS A 54 6.78 -16.89 34.40
CA LYS A 54 6.53 -16.05 33.24
C LYS A 54 7.62 -14.98 33.21
N THR A 55 8.82 -15.36 32.77
CA THR A 55 9.85 -14.39 32.44
C THR A 55 9.31 -13.65 31.22
N SER A 56 8.91 -12.41 31.44
CA SER A 56 8.53 -11.45 30.41
C SER A 56 9.63 -11.40 29.34
N HIS A 57 9.50 -12.23 28.30
CA HIS A 57 10.37 -12.27 27.12
C HIS A 57 10.00 -11.12 26.17
N PHE A 58 9.96 -9.91 26.72
CA PHE A 58 9.54 -8.68 26.03
C PHE A 58 10.71 -7.72 25.77
N GLU A 59 11.96 -8.19 25.88
CA GLU A 59 13.14 -7.45 25.37
C GLU A 59 13.36 -7.79 23.89
N HIS A 60 12.31 -7.71 23.06
CA HIS A 60 12.53 -7.55 21.63
C HIS A 60 12.78 -6.06 21.41
N ASP A 61 14.05 -5.65 21.51
CA ASP A 61 14.48 -4.37 20.98
C ASP A 61 14.13 -4.36 19.48
N HIS A 62 13.03 -3.68 19.15
CA HIS A 62 12.64 -3.48 17.77
C HIS A 62 13.63 -2.48 17.17
N GLU A 63 14.68 -2.98 16.53
CA GLU A 63 15.58 -2.16 15.73
C GLU A 63 14.74 -1.46 14.64
N MET A 64 14.55 -0.15 14.80
CA MET A 64 13.91 0.66 13.76
C MET A 64 14.85 0.73 12.57
N ALA A 65 14.31 0.46 11.38
CA ALA A 65 15.07 0.60 10.15
C ALA A 65 15.59 2.04 9.99
N GLU A 66 16.79 2.20 9.46
CA GLU A 66 17.43 3.52 9.28
C GLU A 66 16.56 4.48 8.43
N HIS A 67 15.77 3.93 7.51
CA HIS A 67 14.89 4.70 6.63
C HIS A 67 13.49 4.95 7.19
N TRP A 68 13.19 4.56 8.43
CA TRP A 68 11.91 4.88 9.09
C TRP A 68 11.66 6.39 9.09
N PRO A 69 10.52 6.89 8.54
CA PRO A 69 10.24 8.32 8.53
C PRO A 69 9.89 8.90 9.90
N SER A 70 10.38 10.10 10.21
CA SER A 70 10.03 10.77 11.47
C SER A 70 8.65 11.39 11.47
N ASP A 71 8.12 11.75 10.30
CA ASP A 71 6.79 12.33 10.10
C ASP A 71 6.38 12.21 8.61
N LEU A 72 5.19 12.70 8.26
CA LEU A 72 4.68 12.68 6.88
C LEU A 72 5.58 13.46 5.91
N ALA A 73 6.17 14.59 6.32
CA ALA A 73 7.04 15.37 5.46
C ALA A 73 8.35 14.62 5.15
N ASP A 74 8.93 13.99 6.16
CA ASP A 74 10.10 13.12 6.01
C ASP A 74 9.79 11.90 5.15
N ALA A 75 8.59 11.30 5.27
CA ALA A 75 8.17 10.19 4.41
C ALA A 75 8.14 10.61 2.93
N SER A 76 7.52 11.75 2.63
CA SER A 76 7.45 12.33 1.29
C SER A 76 8.85 12.64 0.71
N ALA A 77 9.74 13.22 1.53
CA ALA A 77 11.12 13.51 1.15
C ALA A 77 11.93 12.24 0.88
N LYS A 78 11.85 11.24 1.77
CA LYS A 78 12.55 9.96 1.66
C LYS A 78 12.10 9.17 0.44
N LEU A 79 10.81 9.17 0.12
CA LEU A 79 10.28 8.55 -1.10
C LEU A 79 10.87 9.20 -2.35
N ARG A 80 10.82 10.54 -2.46
CA ARG A 80 11.38 11.26 -3.62
C ARG A 80 12.87 11.01 -3.79
N ALA A 81 13.64 11.07 -2.71
CA ALA A 81 15.08 10.79 -2.74
C ALA A 81 15.39 9.39 -3.30
N ARG A 82 14.60 8.38 -2.95
CA ARG A 82 14.75 7.01 -3.46
C ARG A 82 14.33 6.91 -4.92
N LEU A 83 13.22 7.54 -5.32
CA LEU A 83 12.79 7.58 -6.71
C LEU A 83 13.88 8.16 -7.63
N ASP A 84 14.58 9.19 -7.18
CA ASP A 84 15.69 9.82 -7.89
C ASP A 84 16.95 8.93 -7.88
N ALA A 85 17.32 8.39 -6.71
CA ALA A 85 18.49 7.52 -6.57
C ALA A 85 18.37 6.23 -7.42
N ILE A 86 17.17 5.68 -7.55
CA ILE A 86 16.91 4.51 -8.41
C ILE A 86 17.24 4.82 -9.87
N VAL A 87 16.95 6.03 -10.37
CA VAL A 87 17.25 6.39 -11.77
C VAL A 87 18.75 6.27 -12.04
N THR A 88 19.59 6.72 -11.11
CA THR A 88 21.04 6.60 -11.22
C THR A 88 21.50 5.14 -11.02
N ALA A 89 20.96 4.44 -10.02
CA ALA A 89 21.41 3.11 -9.65
C ALA A 89 21.05 2.02 -10.70
N LEU A 90 20.01 2.21 -11.51
CA LEU A 90 19.58 1.20 -12.49
C LEU A 90 20.67 0.80 -13.50
N GLU A 91 21.55 1.73 -13.87
CA GLU A 91 22.63 1.46 -14.82
C GLU A 91 23.93 1.04 -14.12
N GLU A 92 24.19 1.58 -12.92
CA GLU A 92 25.47 1.41 -12.21
C GLU A 92 25.49 0.22 -11.26
N ASN A 93 24.37 -0.01 -10.55
CA ASN A 93 24.26 -1.01 -9.49
C ASN A 93 22.80 -1.50 -9.34
N PRO A 94 22.39 -2.51 -10.13
CA PRO A 94 21.02 -3.04 -10.12
C PRO A 94 20.56 -3.57 -8.75
N ASP A 95 21.47 -4.13 -7.95
CA ASP A 95 21.15 -4.65 -6.61
C ASP A 95 20.80 -3.49 -5.66
N GLN A 96 21.52 -2.37 -5.75
CA GLN A 96 21.18 -1.15 -5.01
C GLN A 96 19.86 -0.55 -5.50
N ALA A 97 19.59 -0.58 -6.81
CA ALA A 97 18.30 -0.12 -7.34
C ALA A 97 17.14 -0.95 -6.80
N GLN A 98 17.32 -2.26 -6.65
CA GLN A 98 16.33 -3.15 -6.03
C GLN A 98 16.16 -2.85 -4.54
N GLN A 99 17.25 -2.69 -3.78
CA GLN A 99 17.17 -2.31 -2.37
C GLN A 99 16.38 -1.01 -2.17
N LEU A 100 16.66 0.02 -2.99
CA LEU A 100 15.92 1.28 -2.93
C LEU A 100 14.43 1.11 -3.25
N ALA A 101 14.08 0.18 -4.15
CA ALA A 101 12.68 -0.13 -4.47
C ALA A 101 11.97 -0.84 -3.31
N ASP A 102 12.67 -1.72 -2.61
CA ASP A 102 12.18 -2.35 -1.38
C ASP A 102 11.97 -1.31 -0.27
N GLU A 103 12.92 -0.39 -0.07
CA GLU A 103 12.76 0.72 0.88
C GLU A 103 11.57 1.62 0.52
N VAL A 104 11.28 1.85 -0.77
CA VAL A 104 10.07 2.56 -1.19
C VAL A 104 8.81 1.82 -0.74
N ALA A 105 8.76 0.49 -0.91
CA ALA A 105 7.63 -0.31 -0.49
C ALA A 105 7.43 -0.29 1.04
N GLU A 106 8.51 -0.33 1.80
CA GLU A 106 8.46 -0.21 3.26
C GLU A 106 7.96 1.17 3.70
N ILE A 107 8.52 2.26 3.17
CA ILE A 107 8.06 3.62 3.52
C ILE A 107 6.58 3.80 3.18
N VAL A 108 6.13 3.35 2.00
CA VAL A 108 4.71 3.40 1.62
C VAL A 108 3.85 2.66 2.65
N SER A 109 4.31 1.51 3.15
CA SER A 109 3.56 0.71 4.12
C SER A 109 3.42 1.39 5.50
N TRP A 110 4.30 2.33 5.84
CA TRP A 110 4.28 3.07 7.11
C TRP A 110 3.48 4.37 7.03
N VAL A 111 3.15 4.86 5.83
CA VAL A 111 2.38 6.11 5.67
C VAL A 111 1.06 6.11 6.45
N PRO A 112 0.24 5.05 6.46
CA PRO A 112 -0.99 5.01 7.27
C PRO A 112 -0.75 5.20 8.77
N GLU A 113 0.28 4.55 9.30
CA GLU A 113 0.66 4.66 10.72
C GLU A 113 1.11 6.08 11.06
N ILE A 114 2.02 6.64 10.26
CA ILE A 114 2.52 8.01 10.45
C ILE A 114 1.38 9.05 10.30
N ALA A 115 0.44 8.82 9.38
CA ALA A 115 -0.72 9.69 9.20
C ALA A 115 -1.65 9.65 10.43
N ALA A 116 -1.86 8.47 11.01
CA ALA A 116 -2.68 8.28 12.21
C ALA A 116 -2.08 8.95 13.46
N ASP A 117 -0.76 9.12 13.50
CA ASP A 117 -0.04 9.83 14.58
C ASP A 117 -0.14 11.37 14.47
N THR A 118 -0.75 11.90 13.42
CA THR A 118 -0.94 13.34 13.23
C THR A 118 -2.29 13.84 13.75
N ASN A 119 -2.45 15.16 13.86
CA ASN A 119 -3.75 15.79 14.13
C ASN A 119 -4.62 15.99 12.86
N LEU A 120 -4.40 15.21 11.79
CA LEU A 120 -5.26 15.26 10.61
C LEU A 120 -6.68 14.83 10.98
N SER A 121 -7.67 15.48 10.35
CA SER A 121 -9.04 15.01 10.45
C SER A 121 -9.19 13.65 9.77
N GLU A 122 -10.16 12.84 10.20
CA GLU A 122 -10.48 11.56 9.53
C GLU A 122 -10.76 11.73 8.04
N GLN A 123 -11.41 12.84 7.67
CA GLN A 123 -11.67 13.18 6.28
C GLN A 123 -10.37 13.39 5.46
N ASP A 124 -9.30 13.83 6.10
CA ASP A 124 -8.02 14.13 5.44
C ASP A 124 -7.03 12.95 5.48
N TRP A 125 -7.01 12.14 6.54
CA TRP A 125 -6.09 10.99 6.62
C TRP A 125 -6.62 9.72 5.94
N ILE A 126 -7.94 9.47 5.87
CA ILE A 126 -8.51 8.30 5.15
C ILE A 126 -8.06 8.24 3.68
N PRO A 127 -8.08 9.36 2.91
CA PRO A 127 -7.56 9.33 1.55
C PRO A 127 -6.09 8.91 1.48
N LEU A 128 -5.26 9.31 2.45
CA LEU A 128 -3.84 8.93 2.49
C LEU A 128 -3.69 7.44 2.76
N ASP A 129 -4.43 6.92 3.74
CA ASP A 129 -4.48 5.50 4.08
C ASP A 129 -4.83 4.65 2.85
N HIS A 130 -5.97 4.93 2.21
CA HIS A 130 -6.39 4.19 1.01
C HIS A 130 -5.38 4.27 -0.14
N ALA A 131 -4.77 5.45 -0.37
CA ALA A 131 -3.78 5.62 -1.41
C ALA A 131 -2.51 4.81 -1.13
N ALA A 132 -2.04 4.83 0.12
CA ALA A 132 -0.89 4.06 0.56
C ALA A 132 -1.15 2.55 0.52
N GLU A 133 -2.30 2.08 1.01
CA GLU A 133 -2.68 0.66 0.94
C GLU A 133 -2.79 0.16 -0.51
N SER A 134 -3.42 0.95 -1.38
CA SER A 134 -3.54 0.62 -2.80
C SER A 134 -2.17 0.53 -3.47
N LEU A 135 -1.29 1.49 -3.21
CA LEU A 135 0.07 1.48 -3.73
C LEU A 135 0.90 0.31 -3.16
N ALA A 136 0.80 0.04 -1.85
CA ALA A 136 1.48 -1.09 -1.22
C ALA A 136 1.04 -2.43 -1.82
N ALA A 137 -0.26 -2.60 -2.10
CA ALA A 137 -0.77 -3.77 -2.79
C ALA A 137 -0.20 -3.91 -4.22
N ASN A 138 -0.12 -2.81 -4.97
CA ASN A 138 0.44 -2.79 -6.32
C ASN A 138 1.95 -3.08 -6.33
N LEU A 139 2.70 -2.51 -5.37
CA LEU A 139 4.13 -2.79 -5.18
C LEU A 139 4.34 -4.27 -4.85
N ARG A 140 3.61 -4.82 -3.88
CA ARG A 140 3.69 -6.24 -3.51
C ARG A 140 3.37 -7.15 -4.69
N ALA A 141 2.32 -6.85 -5.46
CA ALA A 141 1.95 -7.62 -6.64
C ALA A 141 3.04 -7.60 -7.73
N ALA A 142 3.84 -6.54 -7.78
CA ALA A 142 4.97 -6.40 -8.69
C ALA A 142 6.30 -6.90 -8.10
N GLY A 143 6.30 -7.51 -6.91
CA GLY A 143 7.54 -7.91 -6.21
C GLY A 143 8.40 -6.69 -5.84
N ASN A 144 7.75 -5.62 -5.38
CA ASN A 144 8.32 -4.29 -5.10
C ASN A 144 8.97 -3.58 -6.30
N ALA A 145 8.86 -4.15 -7.51
CA ALA A 145 9.39 -3.50 -8.70
C ALA A 145 8.72 -2.13 -8.91
N LEU A 146 9.56 -1.11 -9.06
CA LEU A 146 9.13 0.24 -9.34
C LEU A 146 8.78 0.40 -10.82
N THR A 147 7.71 -0.28 -11.25
CA THR A 147 7.12 -0.12 -12.58
C THR A 147 6.76 1.34 -12.83
N GLU A 148 6.65 1.73 -14.09
CA GLU A 148 6.26 3.10 -14.45
C GLU A 148 4.89 3.49 -13.85
N SER A 149 3.96 2.53 -13.67
CA SER A 149 2.70 2.78 -12.95
C SER A 149 2.93 3.03 -11.46
N ASN A 150 3.74 2.19 -10.81
CA ASN A 150 4.04 2.31 -9.38
C ASN A 150 4.81 3.60 -9.10
N ARG A 151 5.79 3.96 -9.93
CA ARG A 151 6.53 5.23 -9.85
C ARG A 151 5.60 6.44 -9.84
N ARG A 152 4.64 6.49 -10.77
CA ARG A 152 3.65 7.58 -10.83
C ARG A 152 2.75 7.61 -9.60
N GLN A 153 2.32 6.46 -9.11
CA GLN A 153 1.50 6.38 -7.89
C GLN A 153 2.30 6.81 -6.65
N THR A 154 3.59 6.47 -6.56
CA THR A 154 4.46 6.97 -5.48
C THR A 154 4.57 8.50 -5.53
N PHE A 155 4.75 9.09 -6.72
CA PHE A 155 4.73 10.56 -6.85
C PHE A 155 3.38 11.17 -6.44
N ALA A 156 2.27 10.58 -6.88
CA ALA A 156 0.94 11.04 -6.50
C ALA A 156 0.70 10.95 -4.99
N LEU A 157 1.20 9.90 -4.34
CA LEU A 157 1.17 9.77 -2.88
C LEU A 157 1.97 10.90 -2.21
N CYS A 158 3.17 11.21 -2.70
CA CYS A 158 3.96 12.33 -2.17
C CYS A 158 3.22 13.67 -2.33
N GLU A 159 2.59 13.93 -3.48
CA GLU A 159 1.77 15.14 -3.68
C GLU A 159 0.59 15.20 -2.71
N GLN A 160 -0.07 14.06 -2.46
CA GLN A 160 -1.19 13.99 -1.53
C GLN A 160 -0.76 14.18 -0.07
N ILE A 161 0.42 13.66 0.30
CA ILE A 161 1.04 13.93 1.59
C ILE A 161 1.28 15.44 1.74
N ASP A 162 1.91 16.08 0.75
CA ASP A 162 2.22 17.51 0.80
C ASP A 162 0.95 18.37 0.92
N GLN A 163 -0.13 17.99 0.22
CA GLN A 163 -1.44 18.64 0.35
C GLN A 163 -2.02 18.49 1.76
N SER A 164 -1.86 17.32 2.37
CA SER A 164 -2.37 17.02 3.71
C SER A 164 -1.60 17.76 4.80
N LEU A 165 -0.28 17.93 4.64
CA LEU A 165 0.57 18.69 5.57
C LEU A 165 0.04 20.12 5.81
N SER A 166 -0.53 20.77 4.78
CA SER A 166 -1.11 22.12 4.89
C SER A 166 -2.36 22.20 5.78
N LYS A 167 -2.96 21.05 6.11
CA LYS A 167 -4.21 20.94 6.87
C LYS A 167 -4.00 20.52 8.33
N ILE A 168 -2.79 20.15 8.71
CA ILE A 168 -2.47 19.74 10.09
C ILE A 168 -2.62 20.98 11.00
N PRO A 169 -3.63 21.02 11.90
CA PRO A 169 -3.81 22.15 12.81
C PRO A 169 -2.63 22.21 13.77
N ASP A 170 -2.02 23.40 13.90
CA ASP A 170 -0.82 23.69 14.70
C ASP A 170 0.09 22.46 14.89
N GLN A 171 1.09 22.30 14.00
CA GLN A 171 2.24 21.46 14.29
C GLN A 171 2.78 21.92 15.64
N PHE A 172 2.49 21.16 16.71
CA PHE A 172 2.99 21.48 18.03
C PHE A 172 4.49 21.70 17.86
N PRO A 173 5.04 22.86 18.27
CA PRO A 173 6.46 23.10 18.12
C PRO A 173 7.15 21.92 18.77
N SER A 174 7.95 21.19 17.98
CA SER A 174 8.69 20.02 18.43
C SER A 174 9.25 20.36 19.79
N ARG A 175 8.86 19.59 20.80
CA ARG A 175 9.27 19.80 22.18
C ARG A 175 10.78 19.55 22.25
N LYS A 176 11.58 20.52 21.79
CA LYS A 176 13.01 20.63 22.09
C LYS A 176 13.07 21.00 23.56
N GLY A 177 12.96 19.97 24.40
CA GLY A 177 12.97 20.07 25.84
C GLY A 177 13.89 19.02 26.44
N ALA A 178 15.09 19.47 26.76
CA ALA A 178 15.97 19.00 27.83
C ALA A 178 16.74 17.67 27.67
N SER A 179 18.03 17.80 27.32
CA SER A 179 19.12 17.31 28.17
C SER A 179 20.45 17.97 27.78
N GLN A 180 20.84 19.00 28.53
CA GLN A 180 22.18 19.19 29.10
C GLN A 180 22.01 19.88 30.46
#